data_AF-A0A938GU32-F1
#
_entry.id   AF-A0A938GU32-F1
#
_cell.length_a   1.000
_cell.length_b   1.000
_cell.length_c   1.000
_cell.angle_alpha   90.00
_cell.angle_beta   90.00
_cell.angle_gamma   90.00
#
_symmetry.space_group_name_H-M   'P 1'
#
loop_
_entity.id
_entity.type
_entity.pdbx_description
1 polymer ?
#
loop_
_entity_poly.entity_id
_entity_poly.type
_entity_poly.pdbx_seq_one_letter_code
_entity_poly.pdbx_strand_id
1 'polypeptide(L)'
;QHPLLSQQEDAILDGRSRNDAGIVHARSSGGRGWSRNRHIYPKQGSSRHRLRPIGLAQIGPSSGERRQGGNFCFPKLPDPIVSKPIPPLFVSIPSHQAVFLSYASQDAEAARCICTALRDAGVEVWFDQAELRGGDEWDAKIRKQIRECALFVAVISANTQARREGYFRREWNLAAQRILDMAPGTPFLLPVVIDETTQAGALVSDEFLRVQWMRLAPGEPTGELVERVSALLQPEARESRRRESDAAAAGETGGAAAGSAAMAGEQPATGIGALFRRPHIAVPLLAGSLMVAGGSVWWSMRTARLNRVHTVTLPEIARLAEAEKFPEAYALAEEAARHLPGDERLARLRERVSASVTIETDVAGAEVRFAEYSRPDPAWQTLGVTPLRGVRVPRGLKRWRISKDGYEVVERAVAPAASGSRWQITLDPVGRVPGGMVRVPAVPVRRLNLTGLDHLPTSNLGEFYLDKFEVSNREFAGFVAAGGYRRPELWQHPIVKDGRALPWEEGMREFRDATGQPGPATWEAGTYPAGKGDHPVAGVSDFVFPVESSQAPMFGWLGTPAAAKRHILFDSGHSVPRKELMTETLAWFDRHLGVVK
;
A
#
# COMPACT_ATOMS: atom_id res chain seq x y z
N GLN A 1 35.76 36.17 47.20
CA GLN A 1 35.02 37.00 48.17
C GLN A 1 33.62 36.42 48.30
N HIS A 2 33.12 36.27 49.52
CA HIS A 2 31.72 35.95 49.87
C HIS A 2 30.90 37.27 49.97
N PRO A 3 29.56 37.22 50.23
CA PRO A 3 28.60 36.14 50.05
C PRO A 3 27.52 36.64 49.03
N LEU A 4 26.18 36.68 49.16
CA LEU A 4 25.15 36.16 50.08
C LEU A 4 23.79 36.21 49.34
N LEU A 5 22.98 35.14 49.34
CA LEU A 5 21.57 35.18 49.78
C LEU A 5 20.89 33.81 49.66
N SER A 6 20.21 33.42 50.74
CA SER A 6 19.46 32.18 50.93
C SER A 6 18.10 32.50 51.54
N GLN A 7 17.15 31.57 51.38
CA GLN A 7 15.83 31.55 52.05
C GLN A 7 14.86 32.70 51.75
N GLN A 8 13.71 32.31 51.20
CA GLN A 8 12.45 32.53 51.91
C GLN A 8 11.49 31.38 51.61
N GLU A 9 11.00 30.71 52.67
CA GLU A 9 10.02 29.62 52.59
C GLU A 9 8.62 30.12 53.01
N ASP A 10 7.59 29.42 52.54
CA ASP A 10 6.17 29.49 52.93
C ASP A 10 5.43 30.85 52.75
N ALA A 11 4.13 30.87 52.42
CA ALA A 11 3.11 29.91 52.83
C ALA A 11 1.84 29.86 51.94
N ILE A 12 1.15 28.70 51.96
CA ILE A 12 -0.34 28.55 52.05
C ILE A 12 -1.22 29.03 50.86
N LEU A 13 -2.16 28.27 50.28
CA LEU A 13 -2.62 26.87 50.49
C LEU A 13 -3.31 26.26 49.22
N ASP A 14 -3.58 24.94 49.28
CA ASP A 14 -4.13 24.04 48.25
C ASP A 14 -5.58 24.36 47.78
N GLY A 15 -5.98 23.80 46.62
CA GLY A 15 -7.29 24.04 45.97
C GLY A 15 -7.60 23.17 44.74
N ARG A 16 -7.50 21.84 44.84
CA ARG A 16 -7.84 20.91 43.73
C ARG A 16 -9.33 20.93 43.33
N SER A 17 -9.59 20.71 42.03
CA SER A 17 -10.70 19.85 41.57
C SER A 17 -10.35 19.18 40.24
N ARG A 18 -10.99 18.03 39.95
CA ARG A 18 -10.91 17.32 38.65
C ARG A 18 -11.87 17.94 37.64
N ASN A 19 -11.57 17.70 36.36
CA ASN A 19 -12.56 17.35 35.35
C ASN A 19 -12.05 16.10 34.60
N ASP A 20 -12.95 15.23 34.18
CA ASP A 20 -12.65 14.05 33.37
C ASP A 20 -12.59 14.39 31.86
N ALA A 21 -12.42 13.36 31.01
CA ALA A 21 -12.33 13.43 29.55
C ALA A 21 -11.06 14.09 28.97
N GLY A 22 -9.90 13.48 29.24
CA GLY A 22 -8.65 13.81 28.54
C GLY A 22 -8.57 13.20 27.13
N ILE A 23 -8.70 14.04 26.09
CA ILE A 23 -8.32 13.70 24.70
C ILE A 23 -7.02 14.43 24.38
N VAL A 24 -5.93 13.69 24.14
CA VAL A 24 -4.64 14.26 23.74
C VAL A 24 -4.55 14.31 22.21
N HIS A 25 -4.98 15.43 21.62
CA HIS A 25 -4.68 15.76 20.22
C HIS A 25 -3.95 17.09 20.11
N ALA A 26 -2.65 17.03 19.86
CA ALA A 26 -1.86 18.20 19.50
C ALA A 26 -2.21 18.66 18.07
N ARG A 27 -2.86 19.81 17.95
CA ARG A 27 -2.91 20.61 16.71
C ARG A 27 -2.74 22.09 17.06
N SER A 28 -1.94 22.79 16.27
CA SER A 28 -1.64 24.21 16.45
C SER A 28 -2.14 25.06 15.27
N SER A 29 -2.38 26.34 15.54
CA SER A 29 -2.76 27.42 14.62
C SER A 29 -4.18 27.37 14.01
N GLY A 30 -4.85 28.53 13.97
CA GLY A 30 -6.22 28.70 13.42
C GLY A 30 -7.21 29.53 14.26
N GLY A 31 -6.76 30.54 15.02
CA GLY A 31 -7.62 31.26 15.97
C GLY A 31 -8.42 32.45 15.39
N ARG A 32 -9.56 32.78 16.01
CA ARG A 32 -10.24 34.10 15.97
C ARG A 32 -11.31 34.26 17.07
N GLY A 33 -11.16 35.29 17.91
CA GLY A 33 -12.26 36.17 18.38
C GLY A 33 -13.23 35.76 19.52
N TRP A 34 -13.06 36.41 20.70
CA TRP A 34 -14.11 36.96 21.60
C TRP A 34 -15.12 36.01 22.31
N SER A 35 -15.79 36.34 23.43
CA SER A 35 -15.49 37.28 24.54
C SER A 35 -16.51 37.17 25.71
N ARG A 36 -16.06 37.13 26.99
CA ARG A 36 -16.78 37.49 28.26
C ARG A 36 -18.11 36.72 28.55
N ASN A 37 -18.63 36.49 29.77
CA ASN A 37 -18.64 37.27 31.02
C ASN A 37 -19.26 36.42 32.18
N ARG A 38 -18.89 36.64 33.46
CA ARG A 38 -19.73 36.69 34.71
C ARG A 38 -20.88 35.66 35.02
N HIS A 39 -21.22 35.27 36.27
CA HIS A 39 -20.62 35.42 37.62
C HIS A 39 -21.42 34.65 38.72
N ILE A 40 -20.96 34.73 39.99
CA ILE A 40 -21.70 34.56 41.28
C ILE A 40 -21.84 33.13 41.89
N TYR A 41 -21.87 33.14 43.22
CA TYR A 41 -21.72 32.09 44.26
C TYR A 41 -23.08 31.90 45.02
N PRO A 42 -23.33 30.87 45.89
CA PRO A 42 -22.56 30.62 47.13
C PRO A 42 -22.42 29.15 47.62
N LYS A 43 -21.79 29.02 48.80
CA LYS A 43 -21.28 27.80 49.47
C LYS A 43 -22.27 27.24 50.52
N GLN A 44 -22.08 25.98 50.96
CA GLN A 44 -21.96 25.58 52.38
C GLN A 44 -21.54 24.09 52.55
N GLY A 45 -21.12 23.69 53.77
CA GLY A 45 -20.99 22.27 54.19
C GLY A 45 -19.56 21.74 54.42
N SER A 46 -19.31 21.02 55.52
CA SER A 46 -18.01 20.38 55.85
C SER A 46 -18.18 19.16 56.77
N SER A 47 -17.28 18.17 56.70
CA SER A 47 -16.88 17.29 57.83
C SER A 47 -15.65 16.41 57.52
N ARG A 48 -15.06 15.76 58.53
CA ARG A 48 -13.76 15.03 58.51
C ARG A 48 -13.93 13.52 58.76
N HIS A 49 -12.95 12.68 58.40
CA HIS A 49 -12.11 11.89 59.35
C HIS A 49 -11.07 10.97 58.62
N ARG A 50 -10.35 10.11 59.37
CA ARG A 50 -9.05 9.47 59.00
C ARG A 50 -9.17 7.96 58.70
N LEU A 51 -8.14 7.36 58.08
CA LEU A 51 -7.98 5.91 57.87
C LEU A 51 -6.70 5.34 58.52
N ARG A 52 -6.61 3.99 58.62
CA ARG A 52 -5.45 3.19 59.07
C ARG A 52 -5.03 2.16 57.99
N PRO A 53 -3.77 1.68 57.96
CA PRO A 53 -3.30 0.67 57.02
C PRO A 53 -3.27 -0.77 57.59
N ILE A 54 -3.49 -1.76 56.70
CA ILE A 54 -3.24 -3.22 56.81
C ILE A 54 -3.01 -3.69 55.35
N GLY A 55 -2.14 -4.62 54.98
CA GLY A 55 -1.10 -5.39 55.69
C GLY A 55 -0.46 -6.38 54.70
N LEU A 56 0.83 -6.72 54.87
CA LEU A 56 1.60 -7.57 53.95
C LEU A 56 1.82 -8.98 54.54
N ALA A 57 1.88 -10.00 53.67
CA ALA A 57 2.15 -11.38 54.06
C ALA A 57 3.41 -11.92 53.33
N GLN A 58 4.27 -12.62 54.08
CA GLN A 58 5.42 -13.37 53.58
C GLN A 58 5.17 -14.87 53.78
N ILE A 59 5.75 -15.72 52.93
CA ILE A 59 5.92 -17.15 53.18
C ILE A 59 7.37 -17.52 52.83
N GLY A 60 8.03 -18.28 53.70
CA GLY A 60 9.42 -18.74 53.54
C GLY A 60 9.53 -20.17 52.97
N PRO A 61 10.75 -20.68 52.77
CA PRO A 61 11.01 -21.98 52.13
C PRO A 61 10.83 -23.17 53.08
N SER A 62 10.64 -24.36 52.50
CA SER A 62 10.66 -25.65 53.20
C SER A 62 11.73 -26.60 52.64
N SER A 63 12.14 -27.58 53.43
CA SER A 63 13.23 -28.52 53.12
C SER A 63 12.81 -29.67 52.19
N GLY A 64 13.77 -30.21 51.43
CA GLY A 64 13.53 -31.28 50.47
C GLY A 64 13.55 -32.69 51.06
N GLU A 65 13.08 -33.66 50.26
CA GLU A 65 13.18 -35.10 50.54
C GLU A 65 13.76 -35.85 49.32
N ARG A 66 14.39 -37.01 49.53
CA ARG A 66 15.13 -37.77 48.50
C ARG A 66 14.47 -39.12 48.25
N ARG A 67 13.87 -39.33 47.07
CA ARG A 67 13.33 -40.64 46.64
C ARG A 67 13.83 -41.05 45.25
N GLN A 68 13.79 -42.36 45.01
CA GLN A 68 14.38 -43.05 43.87
C GLN A 68 13.33 -43.34 42.77
N GLY A 69 13.83 -43.66 41.56
CA GLY A 69 13.25 -44.67 40.68
C GLY A 69 11.80 -44.47 40.21
N GLY A 70 11.62 -43.74 39.10
CA GLY A 70 10.37 -43.72 38.33
C GLY A 70 10.65 -43.66 36.83
N ASN A 71 10.28 -44.70 36.08
CA ASN A 71 10.33 -44.66 34.62
C ASN A 71 9.26 -43.69 34.11
N PHE A 72 9.68 -42.59 33.48
CA PHE A 72 8.79 -41.74 32.70
C PHE A 72 9.02 -41.98 31.20
N CYS A 73 7.96 -42.39 30.50
CA CYS A 73 8.01 -42.58 29.06
C CYS A 73 8.22 -41.24 28.35
N PHE A 74 9.24 -41.18 27.48
CA PHE A 74 9.27 -40.17 26.43
C PHE A 74 8.04 -40.37 25.52
N PRO A 75 7.33 -39.30 25.12
CA PRO A 75 6.41 -39.41 24.00
C PRO A 75 7.21 -39.79 22.75
N LYS A 76 6.71 -40.76 21.97
CA LYS A 76 7.31 -41.11 20.67
C LYS A 76 7.37 -39.87 19.78
N LEU A 77 8.48 -39.69 19.06
CA LEU A 77 8.46 -38.87 17.85
C LEU A 77 7.46 -39.49 16.85
N PRO A 78 6.72 -38.69 16.07
CA PRO A 78 5.94 -39.22 14.97
C PRO A 78 6.87 -39.86 13.92
N ASP A 79 6.38 -40.94 13.29
CA ASP A 79 7.14 -41.68 12.28
C ASP A 79 7.52 -40.82 11.06
N PRO A 80 8.65 -41.11 10.38
CA PRO A 80 9.10 -40.34 9.23
C PRO A 80 8.05 -40.36 8.11
N ILE A 81 7.71 -39.18 7.59
CA ILE A 81 6.69 -39.02 6.55
C ILE A 81 7.14 -39.76 5.28
N VAL A 82 6.47 -40.86 4.97
CA VAL A 82 6.65 -41.61 3.72
C VAL A 82 6.27 -40.70 2.55
N SER A 83 7.24 -40.40 1.70
CA SER A 83 7.03 -39.62 0.48
C SER A 83 6.11 -40.38 -0.48
N LYS A 84 4.91 -39.85 -0.69
CA LYS A 84 4.04 -40.31 -1.80
C LYS A 84 4.75 -40.04 -3.13
N PRO A 85 4.58 -40.91 -4.15
CA PRO A 85 5.20 -40.72 -5.44
C PRO A 85 4.74 -39.42 -6.09
N ILE A 86 5.69 -38.69 -6.68
CA ILE A 86 5.44 -37.46 -7.42
C ILE A 86 4.69 -37.84 -8.72
N PRO A 87 3.50 -37.28 -9.00
CA PRO A 87 2.84 -37.50 -10.28
C PRO A 87 3.72 -36.93 -11.42
N PRO A 88 3.66 -37.49 -12.65
CA PRO A 88 4.56 -37.11 -13.73
C PRO A 88 4.48 -35.60 -14.00
N LEU A 89 5.64 -35.02 -14.34
CA LEU A 89 5.79 -33.60 -14.67
C LEU A 89 4.72 -33.17 -15.69
N PHE A 90 3.79 -32.32 -15.27
CA PHE A 90 2.91 -31.62 -16.20
C PHE A 90 3.78 -30.79 -17.14
N VAL A 91 3.74 -31.13 -18.43
CA VAL A 91 4.36 -30.32 -19.48
C VAL A 91 3.61 -28.99 -19.51
N SER A 92 4.28 -27.91 -19.11
CA SER A 92 3.71 -26.58 -19.04
C SER A 92 3.48 -25.99 -20.43
N ILE A 93 2.29 -26.23 -20.97
CA ILE A 93 1.74 -25.54 -22.14
C ILE A 93 1.65 -24.03 -21.80
N PRO A 94 1.89 -23.09 -22.74
CA PRO A 94 1.92 -21.66 -22.43
C PRO A 94 0.62 -21.13 -21.83
N SER A 95 0.73 -20.26 -20.83
CA SER A 95 -0.37 -19.71 -20.01
C SER A 95 -1.40 -18.82 -20.73
N HIS A 96 -1.41 -18.82 -22.06
CA HIS A 96 -2.26 -18.00 -22.92
C HIS A 96 -3.62 -18.65 -23.26
N GLN A 97 -3.98 -19.77 -22.63
CA GLN A 97 -5.28 -20.45 -22.82
C GLN A 97 -6.11 -20.60 -21.54
N ALA A 98 -5.60 -20.19 -20.37
CA ALA A 98 -6.28 -20.37 -19.09
C ALA A 98 -7.56 -19.52 -18.97
N VAL A 99 -8.59 -20.08 -18.33
CA VAL A 99 -9.87 -19.41 -18.02
C VAL A 99 -9.86 -18.92 -16.57
N PHE A 100 -10.22 -17.66 -16.34
CA PHE A 100 -10.45 -17.14 -14.99
C PHE A 100 -11.94 -17.27 -14.62
N LEU A 101 -12.26 -17.96 -13.52
CA LEU A 101 -13.65 -18.16 -13.06
C LEU A 101 -13.96 -17.32 -11.81
N SER A 102 -14.75 -16.27 -11.97
CA SER A 102 -15.16 -15.33 -10.92
C SER A 102 -16.59 -15.62 -10.44
N TYR A 103 -16.79 -15.72 -9.12
CA TYR A 103 -18.05 -16.12 -8.47
C TYR A 103 -18.20 -15.46 -7.10
N ALA A 104 -19.43 -15.30 -6.60
CA ALA A 104 -19.64 -14.95 -5.19
C ALA A 104 -19.40 -16.19 -4.31
N SER A 105 -18.84 -16.02 -3.10
CA SER A 105 -18.50 -17.13 -2.20
C SER A 105 -19.69 -18.04 -1.84
N GLN A 106 -20.93 -17.54 -1.96
CA GLN A 106 -22.16 -18.30 -1.80
C GLN A 106 -22.42 -19.30 -2.94
N ASP A 107 -21.93 -19.01 -4.15
CA ASP A 107 -22.11 -19.80 -5.37
C ASP A 107 -20.98 -20.82 -5.59
N ALA A 108 -20.16 -21.07 -4.56
CA ALA A 108 -18.92 -21.86 -4.64
C ALA A 108 -19.13 -23.31 -5.11
N GLU A 109 -20.30 -23.89 -4.84
CA GLU A 109 -20.65 -25.23 -5.31
C GLU A 109 -20.90 -25.26 -6.83
N ALA A 110 -21.75 -24.37 -7.35
CA ALA A 110 -21.99 -24.22 -8.79
C ALA A 110 -20.69 -23.86 -9.55
N ALA A 111 -19.88 -22.95 -9.00
CA ALA A 111 -18.59 -22.60 -9.57
C ALA A 111 -17.59 -23.78 -9.56
N ARG A 112 -17.63 -24.65 -8.55
CA ARG A 112 -16.82 -25.89 -8.51
C ARG A 112 -17.25 -26.89 -9.58
N CYS A 113 -18.56 -27.05 -9.82
CA CYS A 113 -19.08 -27.89 -10.90
C CYS A 113 -18.66 -27.37 -12.28
N ILE A 114 -18.77 -26.05 -12.52
CA ILE A 114 -18.28 -25.40 -13.75
C ILE A 114 -16.77 -25.63 -13.94
N CYS A 115 -15.98 -25.41 -12.89
CA CYS A 115 -14.53 -25.60 -12.92
C CYS A 115 -14.13 -27.04 -13.24
N THR A 116 -14.79 -28.02 -12.61
CA THR A 116 -14.51 -29.44 -12.80
C THR A 116 -14.77 -29.85 -14.25
N ALA A 117 -15.96 -29.57 -14.78
CA ALA A 117 -16.32 -29.94 -16.15
C ALA A 117 -15.44 -29.30 -17.23
N LEU A 118 -15.00 -28.05 -17.03
CA LEU A 118 -14.03 -27.40 -17.92
C LEU A 118 -12.64 -28.06 -17.87
N ARG A 119 -12.16 -28.45 -16.68
CA ARG A 119 -10.89 -29.16 -16.50
C ARG A 119 -10.94 -30.59 -17.06
N ASP A 120 -12.06 -31.29 -16.90
CA ASP A 120 -12.29 -32.62 -17.48
C ASP A 120 -12.28 -32.58 -19.03
N ALA A 121 -12.68 -31.44 -19.60
CA ALA A 121 -12.57 -31.15 -21.04
C ALA A 121 -11.17 -30.64 -21.47
N GLY A 122 -10.18 -30.65 -20.58
CA GLY A 122 -8.80 -30.24 -20.87
C GLY A 122 -8.54 -28.73 -20.82
N VAL A 123 -9.49 -27.90 -20.38
CA VAL A 123 -9.32 -26.45 -20.26
C VAL A 123 -8.66 -26.11 -18.92
N GLU A 124 -7.56 -25.36 -18.94
CA GLU A 124 -6.98 -24.83 -17.69
C GLU A 124 -7.92 -23.80 -17.07
N VAL A 125 -8.35 -24.00 -15.82
CA VAL A 125 -9.21 -23.06 -15.09
C VAL A 125 -8.54 -22.59 -13.81
N TRP A 126 -8.38 -21.27 -13.68
CA TRP A 126 -8.03 -20.59 -12.44
C TRP A 126 -9.30 -20.38 -11.61
N PHE A 127 -9.37 -21.11 -10.50
CA PHE A 127 -10.51 -21.26 -9.61
C PHE A 127 -10.02 -21.45 -8.17
N ASP A 128 -10.93 -21.24 -7.22
CA ASP A 128 -10.75 -21.28 -5.76
C ASP A 128 -9.73 -20.27 -5.22
N GLN A 129 -10.20 -19.02 -5.09
CA GLN A 129 -9.48 -17.91 -4.49
C GLN A 129 -10.31 -17.22 -3.38
N ALA A 130 -11.24 -17.98 -2.78
CA ALA A 130 -12.13 -17.50 -1.72
C ALA A 130 -11.61 -17.79 -0.30
N GLU A 131 -10.72 -18.79 -0.12
CA GLU A 131 -10.18 -19.16 1.18
C GLU A 131 -8.66 -18.85 1.31
N LEU A 132 -8.31 -18.28 2.47
CA LEU A 132 -6.96 -17.98 3.00
C LEU A 132 -6.22 -16.71 2.50
N ARG A 133 -6.05 -15.78 3.46
CA ARG A 133 -4.99 -14.73 3.58
C ARG A 133 -4.91 -13.67 2.47
N GLY A 134 -5.62 -12.55 2.69
CA GLY A 134 -5.48 -11.33 1.88
C GLY A 134 -4.26 -10.46 2.22
N GLY A 135 -3.76 -9.75 1.21
CA GLY A 135 -2.65 -8.78 1.26
C GLY A 135 -2.42 -8.18 -0.15
N ASP A 136 -1.60 -7.14 -0.28
CA ASP A 136 -1.37 -6.45 -1.57
C ASP A 136 -0.75 -7.39 -2.65
N GLU A 137 -0.03 -8.45 -2.24
CA GLU A 137 0.54 -9.47 -3.14
C GLU A 137 -0.51 -10.39 -3.78
N TRP A 138 -1.47 -10.88 -2.98
CA TRP A 138 -2.63 -11.64 -3.48
C TRP A 138 -3.42 -10.81 -4.48
N ASP A 139 -3.60 -9.55 -4.15
CA ASP A 139 -4.31 -8.57 -4.93
C ASP A 139 -3.60 -8.27 -6.27
N ALA A 140 -2.26 -8.31 -6.29
CA ALA A 140 -1.44 -8.25 -7.49
C ALA A 140 -1.50 -9.55 -8.32
N LYS A 141 -1.53 -10.72 -7.68
CA LYS A 141 -1.69 -12.04 -8.34
C LYS A 141 -3.02 -12.12 -9.10
N ILE A 142 -4.13 -11.72 -8.47
CA ILE A 142 -5.45 -11.60 -9.11
C ILE A 142 -5.39 -10.69 -10.34
N ARG A 143 -4.79 -9.48 -10.21
CA ARG A 143 -4.61 -8.56 -11.35
C ARG A 143 -3.76 -9.14 -12.47
N LYS A 144 -2.74 -9.94 -12.14
CA LYS A 144 -1.90 -10.64 -13.13
C LYS A 144 -2.72 -11.70 -13.87
N GLN A 145 -3.44 -12.55 -13.15
CA GLN A 145 -4.28 -13.60 -13.74
C GLN A 145 -5.41 -13.01 -14.61
N ILE A 146 -6.12 -11.98 -14.17
CA ILE A 146 -7.17 -11.32 -14.97
C ILE A 146 -6.59 -10.61 -16.22
N ARG A 147 -5.28 -10.32 -16.26
CA ARG A 147 -4.56 -9.82 -17.45
C ARG A 147 -4.06 -10.93 -18.38
N GLU A 148 -3.77 -12.11 -17.86
CA GLU A 148 -3.11 -13.20 -18.62
C GLU A 148 -4.09 -14.28 -19.12
N CYS A 149 -5.27 -14.44 -18.50
CA CYS A 149 -6.26 -15.42 -18.94
C CYS A 149 -6.76 -15.16 -20.38
N ALA A 150 -7.13 -16.22 -21.09
CA ALA A 150 -7.73 -16.15 -22.42
C ALA A 150 -9.22 -15.76 -22.38
N LEU A 151 -9.93 -16.24 -21.35
CA LEU A 151 -11.35 -15.99 -21.14
C LEU A 151 -11.60 -15.69 -19.66
N PHE A 152 -12.50 -14.75 -19.38
CA PHE A 152 -13.03 -14.46 -18.05
C PHE A 152 -14.49 -14.89 -17.99
N VAL A 153 -14.79 -15.85 -17.12
CA VAL A 153 -16.14 -16.37 -16.88
C VAL A 153 -16.67 -15.77 -15.58
N ALA A 154 -17.83 -15.12 -15.66
CA ALA A 154 -18.47 -14.47 -14.53
C ALA A 154 -19.77 -15.21 -14.16
N VAL A 155 -19.81 -15.85 -13.00
CA VAL A 155 -21.00 -16.52 -12.46
C VAL A 155 -21.96 -15.46 -11.93
N ILE A 156 -23.18 -15.42 -12.47
CA ILE A 156 -24.21 -14.43 -12.12
C ILE A 156 -25.41 -15.14 -11.47
N SER A 157 -25.79 -14.63 -10.30
CA SER A 157 -26.79 -15.22 -9.40
C SER A 157 -27.52 -14.15 -8.58
N ALA A 158 -28.61 -14.52 -7.93
CA ALA A 158 -29.29 -13.73 -6.91
C ALA A 158 -28.34 -13.36 -5.75
N ASN A 159 -27.34 -14.20 -5.43
CA ASN A 159 -26.31 -13.88 -4.46
C ASN A 159 -25.42 -12.70 -4.92
N THR A 160 -25.05 -12.67 -6.21
CA THR A 160 -24.31 -11.53 -6.79
C THR A 160 -25.15 -10.24 -6.86
N GLN A 161 -26.48 -10.36 -6.99
CA GLN A 161 -27.41 -9.22 -6.94
C GLN A 161 -27.58 -8.68 -5.52
N ALA A 162 -27.77 -9.56 -4.53
CA ALA A 162 -27.94 -9.17 -3.14
C ALA A 162 -26.68 -8.52 -2.55
N ARG A 163 -25.49 -9.07 -2.84
CA ARG A 163 -24.21 -8.49 -2.41
C ARG A 163 -23.82 -7.29 -3.27
N ARG A 164 -24.16 -6.08 -2.79
CA ARG A 164 -23.67 -4.79 -3.35
C ARG A 164 -22.15 -4.64 -3.29
N GLU A 165 -21.49 -5.32 -2.36
CA GLU A 165 -20.04 -5.34 -2.18
C GLU A 165 -19.52 -6.78 -2.05
N GLY A 166 -18.33 -7.04 -2.60
CA GLY A 166 -17.68 -8.36 -2.62
C GLY A 166 -16.49 -8.38 -3.56
N TYR A 167 -15.53 -9.29 -3.35
CA TYR A 167 -14.28 -9.32 -4.10
C TYR A 167 -14.50 -9.56 -5.62
N PHE A 168 -15.44 -10.43 -5.97
CA PHE A 168 -15.85 -10.69 -7.36
C PHE A 168 -16.24 -9.43 -8.15
N ARG A 169 -16.88 -8.43 -7.51
CA ARG A 169 -17.21 -7.14 -8.19
C ARG A 169 -15.96 -6.38 -8.63
N ARG A 170 -14.84 -6.54 -7.91
CA ARG A 170 -13.55 -5.95 -8.29
C ARG A 170 -12.91 -6.71 -9.45
N GLU A 171 -13.03 -8.03 -9.46
CA GLU A 171 -12.60 -8.88 -10.57
C GLU A 171 -13.38 -8.56 -11.86
N TRP A 172 -14.71 -8.40 -11.74
CA TRP A 172 -15.59 -7.99 -12.84
C TRP A 172 -15.22 -6.61 -13.39
N ASN A 173 -14.93 -5.64 -12.53
CA ASN A 173 -14.45 -4.32 -12.96
C ASN A 173 -13.08 -4.38 -13.65
N LEU A 174 -12.17 -5.26 -13.20
CA LEU A 174 -10.88 -5.48 -13.87
C LEU A 174 -11.04 -6.17 -15.24
N ALA A 175 -11.98 -7.11 -15.35
CA ALA A 175 -12.31 -7.74 -16.64
C ALA A 175 -12.96 -6.75 -17.61
N ALA A 176 -13.93 -5.94 -17.14
CA ALA A 176 -14.56 -4.88 -17.92
C ALA A 176 -13.53 -3.85 -18.43
N GLN A 177 -12.59 -3.44 -17.58
CA GLN A 177 -11.48 -2.57 -17.99
C GLN A 177 -10.61 -3.22 -19.08
N ARG A 178 -10.25 -4.51 -18.94
CA ARG A 178 -9.45 -5.23 -19.95
C ARG A 178 -10.14 -5.36 -21.31
N ILE A 179 -11.48 -5.41 -21.38
CA ILE A 179 -12.22 -5.39 -22.66
C ILE A 179 -11.92 -4.10 -23.45
N LEU A 180 -11.70 -2.98 -22.77
CA LEU A 180 -11.45 -1.68 -23.41
C LEU A 180 -10.06 -1.61 -24.10
N ASP A 181 -9.14 -2.50 -23.72
CA ASP A 181 -7.80 -2.64 -24.31
C ASP A 181 -7.76 -3.67 -25.47
N MET A 182 -8.89 -4.31 -25.79
CA MET A 182 -8.99 -5.37 -26.80
C MET A 182 -9.59 -4.88 -28.13
N ALA A 183 -9.28 -5.60 -29.22
CA ALA A 183 -9.88 -5.31 -30.52
C ALA A 183 -11.41 -5.59 -30.50
N PRO A 184 -12.25 -4.74 -31.12
CA PRO A 184 -13.70 -4.96 -31.15
C PRO A 184 -14.08 -6.35 -31.68
N GLY A 185 -14.88 -7.09 -30.92
CA GLY A 185 -15.28 -8.47 -31.25
C GLY A 185 -14.37 -9.57 -30.70
N THR A 186 -13.27 -9.24 -30.00
CA THR A 186 -12.44 -10.23 -29.30
C THR A 186 -13.25 -10.95 -28.21
N PRO A 187 -13.38 -12.29 -28.24
CA PRO A 187 -14.12 -13.04 -27.23
C PRO A 187 -13.30 -13.15 -25.94
N PHE A 188 -13.61 -12.32 -24.93
CA PHE A 188 -12.93 -12.36 -23.63
C PHE A 188 -13.86 -12.54 -22.42
N LEU A 189 -15.07 -11.98 -22.42
CA LEU A 189 -16.00 -12.09 -21.30
C LEU A 189 -17.18 -13.01 -21.62
N LEU A 190 -17.45 -13.97 -20.73
CA LEU A 190 -18.62 -14.85 -20.77
C LEU A 190 -19.40 -14.76 -19.44
N PRO A 191 -20.53 -14.02 -19.42
CA PRO A 191 -21.47 -14.04 -18.29
C PRO A 191 -22.27 -15.36 -18.29
N VAL A 192 -22.26 -16.06 -17.15
CA VAL A 192 -22.93 -17.35 -16.96
C VAL A 192 -23.92 -17.23 -15.82
N VAL A 193 -25.21 -17.20 -16.14
CA VAL A 193 -26.30 -17.13 -15.18
C VAL A 193 -26.61 -18.54 -14.65
N ILE A 194 -26.73 -18.69 -13.33
CA ILE A 194 -27.00 -19.98 -12.66
C ILE A 194 -28.38 -20.06 -11.97
N ASP A 195 -29.21 -19.02 -12.08
CA ASP A 195 -30.55 -18.95 -11.52
C ASP A 195 -31.47 -18.01 -12.33
N GLU A 196 -32.59 -17.57 -11.74
CA GLU A 196 -33.56 -16.72 -12.43
C GLU A 196 -33.13 -15.27 -12.68
N THR A 197 -31.92 -14.86 -12.28
CA THR A 197 -31.39 -13.51 -12.55
C THR A 197 -31.48 -13.14 -14.03
N THR A 198 -32.17 -12.04 -14.33
CA THR A 198 -32.34 -11.53 -15.70
C THR A 198 -31.26 -10.52 -16.05
N GLN A 199 -30.83 -10.47 -17.31
CA GLN A 199 -29.83 -9.51 -17.81
C GLN A 199 -30.22 -8.05 -17.54
N ALA A 200 -31.52 -7.71 -17.60
CA ALA A 200 -32.02 -6.37 -17.32
C ALA A 200 -32.03 -6.00 -15.81
N GLY A 201 -32.02 -6.99 -14.92
CA GLY A 201 -31.94 -6.79 -13.47
C GLY A 201 -30.53 -6.91 -12.89
N ALA A 202 -29.53 -7.24 -13.71
CA ALA A 202 -28.19 -7.59 -13.24
C ALA A 202 -27.32 -6.35 -12.93
N LEU A 203 -26.75 -6.32 -11.73
CA LEU A 203 -25.83 -5.30 -11.23
C LEU A 203 -24.40 -5.51 -11.78
N VAL A 204 -24.27 -5.39 -13.10
CA VAL A 204 -23.02 -5.49 -13.88
C VAL A 204 -22.72 -4.16 -14.59
N SER A 205 -21.56 -4.04 -15.25
CA SER A 205 -21.23 -2.89 -16.09
C SER A 205 -21.74 -3.03 -17.53
N ASP A 206 -21.76 -1.92 -18.27
CA ASP A 206 -22.16 -1.84 -19.68
C ASP A 206 -21.48 -2.87 -20.59
N GLU A 207 -20.24 -3.25 -20.30
CA GLU A 207 -19.46 -4.22 -21.07
C GLU A 207 -20.06 -5.63 -20.99
N PHE A 208 -20.60 -6.01 -19.84
CA PHE A 208 -21.30 -7.28 -19.67
C PHE A 208 -22.57 -7.31 -20.52
N LEU A 209 -23.31 -6.19 -20.60
CA LEU A 209 -24.55 -6.11 -21.38
C LEU A 209 -24.33 -6.18 -22.91
N ARG A 210 -23.07 -6.07 -23.37
CA ARG A 210 -22.68 -6.07 -24.80
C ARG A 210 -22.16 -7.41 -25.32
N VAL A 211 -21.90 -8.37 -24.45
CA VAL A 211 -21.48 -9.74 -24.82
C VAL A 211 -22.66 -10.72 -24.79
N GLN A 212 -22.52 -11.91 -25.38
CA GLN A 212 -23.55 -12.94 -25.30
C GLN A 212 -23.53 -13.63 -23.93
N TRP A 213 -24.68 -13.65 -23.26
CA TRP A 213 -24.87 -14.33 -21.98
C TRP A 213 -25.21 -15.80 -22.20
N MET A 214 -24.85 -16.62 -21.21
CA MET A 214 -25.26 -18.01 -21.11
C MET A 214 -26.11 -18.19 -19.84
N ARG A 215 -27.04 -19.14 -19.85
CA ARG A 215 -27.78 -19.57 -18.65
C ARG A 215 -27.66 -21.09 -18.53
N LEU A 216 -27.37 -21.57 -17.32
CA LEU A 216 -27.35 -23.01 -17.02
C LEU A 216 -28.68 -23.42 -16.39
N ALA A 217 -29.17 -24.61 -16.72
CA ALA A 217 -30.31 -25.21 -16.05
C ALA A 217 -29.89 -25.73 -14.65
N PRO A 218 -30.74 -25.60 -13.61
CA PRO A 218 -30.42 -26.14 -12.29
C PRO A 218 -30.27 -27.67 -12.31
N GLY A 219 -29.03 -28.14 -12.14
CA GLY A 219 -28.72 -29.57 -11.95
C GLY A 219 -28.22 -30.34 -13.18
N GLU A 220 -28.12 -29.72 -14.37
CA GLU A 220 -27.58 -30.40 -15.56
C GLU A 220 -26.09 -30.10 -15.82
N PRO A 221 -25.32 -31.07 -16.33
CA PRO A 221 -23.89 -30.90 -16.58
C PRO A 221 -23.65 -30.14 -17.90
N THR A 222 -23.31 -28.85 -17.78
CA THR A 222 -22.11 -28.18 -18.34
C THR A 222 -21.60 -28.43 -19.78
N GLY A 223 -22.12 -29.37 -20.58
CA GLY A 223 -21.61 -29.71 -21.91
C GLY A 223 -21.69 -28.55 -22.89
N GLU A 224 -22.84 -27.86 -22.96
CA GLU A 224 -22.99 -26.65 -23.78
C GLU A 224 -21.99 -25.56 -23.35
N LEU A 225 -21.70 -25.42 -22.05
CA LEU A 225 -20.71 -24.47 -21.53
C LEU A 225 -19.29 -24.87 -21.93
N VAL A 226 -18.95 -26.15 -21.89
CA VAL A 226 -17.66 -26.70 -22.35
C VAL A 226 -17.47 -26.45 -23.84
N GLU A 227 -18.45 -26.76 -24.67
CA GLU A 227 -18.42 -26.47 -26.11
C GLU A 227 -18.28 -24.97 -26.36
N ARG A 228 -19.07 -24.15 -25.64
CA ARG A 228 -19.06 -22.70 -25.79
C ARG A 228 -17.73 -22.08 -25.39
N VAL A 229 -17.14 -22.48 -24.26
CA VAL A 229 -15.81 -22.01 -23.83
C VAL A 229 -14.74 -22.45 -24.82
N SER A 230 -14.75 -23.72 -25.24
CA SER A 230 -13.79 -24.24 -26.25
C SER A 230 -13.87 -23.46 -27.57
N ALA A 231 -15.08 -23.14 -28.04
CA ALA A 231 -15.31 -22.37 -29.26
C ALA A 231 -14.98 -20.86 -29.14
N LEU A 232 -14.77 -20.33 -27.93
CA LEU A 232 -14.25 -18.98 -27.68
C LEU A 232 -12.73 -18.98 -27.56
N LEU A 233 -12.13 -20.06 -27.05
CA LEU A 233 -10.68 -20.25 -26.92
C LEU A 233 -9.96 -20.60 -28.24
N GLN A 234 -10.69 -21.00 -29.29
CA GLN A 234 -10.14 -21.37 -30.61
C GLN A 234 -10.51 -20.38 -31.74
N PRO A 235 -9.93 -19.17 -31.79
CA PRO A 235 -10.27 -18.17 -32.81
C PRO A 235 -9.83 -18.56 -34.23
N GLU A 236 -8.71 -19.27 -34.37
CA GLU A 236 -8.12 -19.65 -35.68
C GLU A 236 -9.07 -20.55 -36.51
N ALA A 237 -9.84 -21.40 -35.84
CA ALA A 237 -10.84 -22.30 -36.44
C ALA A 237 -12.12 -21.60 -36.93
N ARG A 238 -12.24 -20.28 -36.70
CA ARG A 238 -13.29 -19.40 -37.26
C ARG A 238 -12.76 -18.53 -38.39
N GLU A 239 -11.54 -18.01 -38.27
CA GLU A 239 -10.97 -17.11 -39.29
C GLU A 239 -10.60 -17.85 -40.59
N SER A 240 -10.15 -19.10 -40.47
CA SER A 240 -10.07 -20.07 -41.57
C SER A 240 -11.42 -20.27 -42.27
N ARG A 241 -12.43 -20.74 -41.53
CA ARG A 241 -13.79 -21.00 -42.03
C ARG A 241 -14.47 -19.78 -42.66
N ARG A 242 -14.17 -18.58 -42.16
CA ARG A 242 -14.67 -17.32 -42.74
C ARG A 242 -13.99 -16.98 -44.05
N ARG A 243 -12.67 -17.22 -44.19
CA ARG A 243 -11.98 -17.08 -45.47
C ARG A 243 -12.50 -18.10 -46.50
N GLU A 244 -12.88 -19.30 -46.06
CA GLU A 244 -13.55 -20.30 -46.92
C GLU A 244 -14.97 -19.87 -47.34
N SER A 245 -15.80 -19.33 -46.42
CA SER A 245 -17.13 -18.82 -46.78
C SER A 245 -17.08 -17.61 -47.71
N ASP A 246 -16.15 -16.68 -47.45
CA ASP A 246 -15.99 -15.46 -48.23
C ASP A 246 -15.39 -15.76 -49.61
N ALA A 247 -14.55 -16.81 -49.73
CA ALA A 247 -14.08 -17.33 -51.02
C ALA A 247 -15.18 -18.08 -51.80
N ALA A 248 -16.04 -18.84 -51.13
CA ALA A 248 -17.18 -19.50 -51.77
C ALA A 248 -18.19 -18.48 -52.32
N ALA A 249 -18.53 -17.45 -51.53
CA ALA A 249 -19.44 -16.38 -51.95
C ALA A 249 -18.92 -15.56 -53.16
N ALA A 250 -17.59 -15.48 -53.34
CA ALA A 250 -16.98 -14.85 -54.51
C ALA A 250 -17.12 -15.68 -55.80
N GLY A 251 -17.49 -16.96 -55.72
CA GLY A 251 -17.58 -17.86 -56.88
C GLY A 251 -18.88 -17.79 -57.69
N GLU A 252 -20.00 -17.33 -57.10
CA GLU A 252 -21.34 -17.53 -57.69
C GLU A 252 -21.94 -16.30 -58.41
N THR A 253 -21.22 -15.17 -58.49
CA THR A 253 -21.71 -13.95 -59.16
C THR A 253 -21.36 -13.87 -60.65
N GLY A 254 -21.68 -14.95 -61.39
CA GLY A 254 -21.29 -15.16 -62.79
C GLY A 254 -22.38 -15.70 -63.71
N GLY A 255 -23.63 -15.20 -63.63
CA GLY A 255 -24.73 -15.76 -64.44
C GLY A 255 -25.89 -14.80 -64.76
N ALA A 256 -26.05 -14.53 -66.06
CA ALA A 256 -27.28 -14.17 -66.79
C ALA A 256 -28.33 -13.18 -66.22
N ALA A 257 -28.53 -12.07 -66.94
CA ALA A 257 -29.84 -11.44 -67.10
C ALA A 257 -29.95 -10.78 -68.49
N ALA A 258 -30.92 -11.20 -69.31
CA ALA A 258 -31.21 -10.61 -70.62
C ALA A 258 -32.69 -10.78 -70.99
N GLY A 259 -33.31 -9.73 -71.54
CA GLY A 259 -34.76 -9.61 -71.72
C GLY A 259 -35.47 -9.13 -70.43
N SER A 260 -36.55 -8.35 -70.49
CA SER A 260 -37.31 -7.81 -71.64
C SER A 260 -37.66 -6.33 -71.42
N ALA A 261 -38.05 -5.63 -72.49
CA ALA A 261 -38.49 -4.23 -72.45
C ALA A 261 -40.01 -4.10 -72.62
N ALA A 262 -40.62 -3.06 -72.03
CA ALA A 262 -41.64 -2.17 -72.65
C ALA A 262 -42.25 -1.18 -71.62
N MET A 263 -42.80 -0.06 -72.12
CA MET A 263 -43.66 0.94 -71.45
C MET A 263 -43.06 1.61 -70.18
N ALA A 264 -42.53 2.83 -70.19
CA ALA A 264 -43.01 4.13 -70.71
C ALA A 264 -44.18 4.74 -69.91
N GLY A 265 -43.91 5.89 -69.27
CA GLY A 265 -44.85 6.70 -68.50
C GLY A 265 -44.14 7.90 -67.86
N GLU A 266 -44.41 9.12 -68.35
CA GLU A 266 -43.67 10.32 -67.97
C GLU A 266 -44.31 11.09 -66.79
N GLN A 267 -43.46 11.56 -65.88
CA GLN A 267 -43.72 12.70 -64.98
C GLN A 267 -42.42 13.52 -64.83
N PRO A 268 -42.45 14.86 -64.97
CA PRO A 268 -41.23 15.66 -65.00
C PRO A 268 -40.72 16.04 -63.59
N ALA A 269 -39.49 15.64 -63.25
CA ALA A 269 -38.80 16.10 -62.04
C ALA A 269 -37.93 17.34 -62.35
N THR A 270 -38.13 18.43 -61.61
CA THR A 270 -37.43 19.71 -61.81
C THR A 270 -36.17 19.86 -60.94
N GLY A 271 -35.05 20.18 -61.60
CA GLY A 271 -33.93 20.91 -60.97
C GLY A 271 -32.70 20.10 -60.49
N ILE A 272 -31.66 20.86 -60.15
CA ILE A 272 -30.40 20.47 -59.48
C ILE A 272 -29.45 19.50 -60.23
N GLY A 273 -29.94 18.49 -60.96
CA GLY A 273 -29.11 17.43 -61.55
C GLY A 273 -28.03 17.84 -62.57
N ALA A 274 -28.04 19.09 -63.06
CA ALA A 274 -27.15 19.55 -64.13
C ALA A 274 -25.67 19.76 -63.72
N LEU A 275 -25.37 19.99 -62.42
CA LEU A 275 -24.01 20.32 -61.99
C LEU A 275 -23.02 19.13 -62.01
N PHE A 276 -23.54 17.90 -61.88
CA PHE A 276 -22.71 16.70 -61.67
C PHE A 276 -22.16 16.06 -62.96
N ARG A 277 -22.57 16.51 -64.15
CA ARG A 277 -22.08 15.96 -65.44
C ARG A 277 -20.70 16.49 -65.88
N ARG A 278 -19.99 17.25 -65.04
CA ARG A 278 -18.63 17.76 -65.32
C ARG A 278 -17.61 17.14 -64.36
N PRO A 279 -16.72 16.23 -64.81
CA PRO A 279 -15.81 15.50 -63.92
C PRO A 279 -14.83 16.44 -63.19
N HIS A 280 -14.42 17.54 -63.83
CA HIS A 280 -13.59 18.59 -63.25
C HIS A 280 -14.27 19.41 -62.13
N ILE A 281 -15.58 19.20 -61.87
CA ILE A 281 -16.31 19.80 -60.74
C ILE A 281 -16.71 18.72 -59.73
N ALA A 282 -17.18 17.56 -60.20
CA ALA A 282 -17.60 16.45 -59.34
C ALA A 282 -16.46 15.86 -58.48
N VAL A 283 -15.26 15.69 -59.05
CA VAL A 283 -14.11 15.13 -58.33
C VAL A 283 -13.63 16.04 -57.17
N PRO A 284 -13.37 17.36 -57.35
CA PRO A 284 -12.96 18.21 -56.24
C PRO A 284 -14.06 18.39 -55.18
N LEU A 285 -15.35 18.34 -55.56
CA LEU A 285 -16.45 18.31 -54.58
C LEU A 285 -16.42 17.04 -53.74
N LEU A 286 -16.29 15.86 -54.36
CA LEU A 286 -16.21 14.58 -53.65
C LEU A 286 -14.98 14.52 -52.73
N ALA A 287 -13.82 14.98 -53.21
CA ALA A 287 -12.60 15.07 -52.42
C ALA A 287 -12.76 16.04 -51.23
N GLY A 288 -13.38 17.20 -51.43
CA GLY A 288 -13.71 18.15 -50.37
C GLY A 288 -14.65 17.56 -49.32
N SER A 289 -15.72 16.87 -49.75
CA SER A 289 -16.63 16.16 -48.85
C SER A 289 -15.93 15.07 -48.04
N LEU A 290 -15.00 14.31 -48.66
CA LEU A 290 -14.20 13.30 -47.97
C LEU A 290 -13.21 13.91 -46.97
N MET A 291 -12.59 15.05 -47.30
CA MET A 291 -11.75 15.80 -46.34
C MET A 291 -12.55 16.33 -45.15
N VAL A 292 -13.75 16.87 -45.39
CA VAL A 292 -14.65 17.34 -44.31
C VAL A 292 -15.12 16.17 -43.45
N ALA A 293 -15.55 15.05 -44.05
CA ALA A 293 -15.95 13.86 -43.31
C ALA A 293 -14.79 13.27 -42.47
N GLY A 294 -13.60 13.13 -43.07
CA GLY A 294 -12.40 12.68 -42.36
C GLY A 294 -12.00 13.64 -41.24
N GLY A 295 -12.09 14.95 -41.47
CA GLY A 295 -11.86 15.98 -40.45
C GLY A 295 -12.87 15.93 -39.31
N SER A 296 -14.15 15.70 -39.59
CA SER A 296 -15.20 15.51 -38.59
C SER A 296 -14.99 14.24 -37.77
N VAL A 297 -14.67 13.11 -38.40
CA VAL A 297 -14.36 11.85 -37.69
C VAL A 297 -13.11 12.01 -36.82
N TRP A 298 -12.05 12.63 -37.33
CA TRP A 298 -10.84 12.92 -36.56
C TRP A 298 -11.11 13.86 -35.38
N TRP A 299 -11.93 14.91 -35.57
CA TRP A 299 -12.38 15.80 -34.51
C TRP A 299 -13.14 15.00 -33.44
N SER A 300 -14.15 14.21 -33.82
CA SER A 300 -14.95 13.39 -32.90
C SER A 300 -14.12 12.37 -32.13
N MET A 301 -13.13 11.71 -32.77
CA MET A 301 -12.18 10.83 -32.09
C MET A 301 -11.27 11.60 -31.12
N ARG A 302 -10.81 12.80 -31.51
CA ARG A 302 -9.97 13.67 -30.67
C ARG A 302 -10.73 14.18 -29.44
N THR A 303 -11.97 14.65 -29.59
CA THR A 303 -12.80 15.09 -28.45
C THR A 303 -13.22 13.93 -27.57
N ALA A 304 -13.58 12.77 -28.14
CA ALA A 304 -13.83 11.56 -27.35
C ALA A 304 -12.60 11.15 -26.52
N ARG A 305 -11.39 11.21 -27.10
CA ARG A 305 -10.13 10.92 -26.38
C ARG A 305 -9.87 11.93 -25.26
N LEU A 306 -10.02 13.23 -25.51
CA LEU A 306 -9.87 14.27 -24.48
C LEU A 306 -10.90 14.11 -23.36
N ASN A 307 -12.16 13.87 -23.69
CA ASN A 307 -13.24 13.65 -22.73
C ASN A 307 -12.93 12.45 -21.82
N ARG A 308 -12.43 11.32 -22.36
CA ARG A 308 -12.00 10.16 -21.56
C ARG A 308 -10.92 10.52 -20.54
N VAL A 309 -9.95 11.39 -20.89
CA VAL A 309 -8.94 11.82 -19.91
C VAL A 309 -9.59 12.60 -18.77
N HIS A 310 -10.51 13.52 -19.06
CA HIS A 310 -11.22 14.28 -18.03
C HIS A 310 -12.19 13.45 -17.17
N THR A 311 -12.88 12.45 -17.75
CA THR A 311 -13.91 11.65 -17.05
C THR A 311 -13.41 10.38 -16.39
N VAL A 312 -12.29 9.80 -16.85
CA VAL A 312 -11.73 8.55 -16.31
C VAL A 312 -10.35 8.80 -15.70
N THR A 313 -9.42 9.37 -16.45
CA THR A 313 -8.01 9.49 -16.01
C THR A 313 -7.82 10.48 -14.86
N LEU A 314 -8.41 11.69 -14.92
CA LEU A 314 -8.26 12.67 -13.83
C LEU A 314 -8.91 12.20 -12.50
N PRO A 315 -10.11 11.56 -12.50
CA PRO A 315 -10.63 10.91 -11.30
C PRO A 315 -9.78 9.75 -10.78
N GLU A 316 -9.21 8.92 -11.65
CA GLU A 316 -8.35 7.81 -11.22
C GLU A 316 -7.02 8.30 -10.61
N ILE A 317 -6.39 9.33 -11.17
CA ILE A 317 -5.24 10.01 -10.54
C ILE A 317 -5.63 10.55 -9.15
N ALA A 318 -6.82 11.12 -9.01
CA ALA A 318 -7.30 11.61 -7.72
C ALA A 318 -7.48 10.46 -6.71
N ARG A 319 -8.13 9.37 -7.12
CA ARG A 319 -8.37 8.16 -6.30
C ARG A 319 -7.06 7.48 -5.87
N LEU A 320 -6.09 7.34 -6.76
CA LEU A 320 -4.77 6.79 -6.44
C LEU A 320 -4.01 7.69 -5.45
N ALA A 321 -4.10 9.01 -5.60
CA ALA A 321 -3.50 9.96 -4.66
C ALA A 321 -4.16 9.93 -3.26
N GLU A 322 -5.47 9.68 -3.19
CA GLU A 322 -6.22 9.51 -1.92
C GLU A 322 -5.98 8.15 -1.27
N ALA A 323 -5.55 7.14 -2.04
CA ALA A 323 -5.02 5.88 -1.54
C ALA A 323 -3.51 5.92 -1.26
N GLU A 324 -2.89 7.11 -1.29
CA GLU A 324 -1.44 7.37 -1.15
C GLU A 324 -0.53 6.56 -2.11
N LYS A 325 -1.10 5.99 -3.18
CA LYS A 325 -0.41 5.26 -4.27
C LYS A 325 0.20 6.26 -5.27
N PHE A 326 1.09 7.10 -4.75
CA PHE A 326 1.74 8.20 -5.46
C PHE A 326 2.57 7.81 -6.67
N PRO A 327 3.30 6.67 -6.71
CA PRO A 327 4.05 6.26 -7.92
C PRO A 327 3.13 6.02 -9.11
N GLU A 328 2.05 5.27 -8.92
CA GLU A 328 1.03 4.98 -9.94
C GLU A 328 0.28 6.24 -10.34
N ALA A 329 -0.14 7.06 -9.37
CA ALA A 329 -0.81 8.34 -9.62
C ALA A 329 0.08 9.32 -10.40
N TYR A 330 1.39 9.33 -10.12
CA TYR A 330 2.36 10.14 -10.85
C TYR A 330 2.55 9.67 -12.29
N ALA A 331 2.77 8.36 -12.51
CA ALA A 331 2.96 7.80 -13.84
C ALA A 331 1.76 8.12 -14.76
N LEU A 332 0.54 7.93 -14.25
CA LEU A 332 -0.71 8.24 -14.96
C LEU A 332 -0.89 9.75 -15.20
N ALA A 333 -0.41 10.61 -14.29
CA ALA A 333 -0.48 12.06 -14.44
C ALA A 333 0.56 12.62 -15.44
N GLU A 334 1.76 12.02 -15.54
CA GLU A 334 2.75 12.36 -16.57
C GLU A 334 2.33 11.84 -17.96
N GLU A 335 1.61 10.72 -18.05
CA GLU A 335 0.96 10.29 -19.29
C GLU A 335 -0.15 11.26 -19.70
N ALA A 336 -1.08 11.60 -18.80
CA ALA A 336 -2.14 12.56 -19.06
C ALA A 336 -1.58 13.94 -19.50
N ALA A 337 -0.42 14.34 -18.99
CA ALA A 337 0.23 15.61 -19.34
C ALA A 337 0.68 15.69 -20.81
N ARG A 338 0.88 14.56 -21.50
CA ARG A 338 1.16 14.50 -22.94
C ARG A 338 -0.08 14.82 -23.80
N HIS A 339 -1.27 14.75 -23.20
CA HIS A 339 -2.56 14.90 -23.89
C HIS A 339 -3.35 16.14 -23.43
N LEU A 340 -3.12 16.60 -22.20
CA LEU A 340 -3.70 17.82 -21.61
C LEU A 340 -2.61 18.85 -21.20
N PRO A 341 -1.83 19.39 -22.14
CA PRO A 341 -0.88 20.46 -21.82
C PRO A 341 -1.65 21.72 -21.36
N GLY A 342 -1.36 22.17 -20.13
CA GLY A 342 -1.95 23.38 -19.55
C GLY A 342 -3.28 23.19 -18.79
N ASP A 343 -3.82 21.97 -18.67
CA ASP A 343 -5.03 21.74 -17.86
C ASP A 343 -4.76 21.96 -16.36
N GLU A 344 -5.51 22.87 -15.74
CA GLU A 344 -5.32 23.23 -14.33
C GLU A 344 -5.65 22.08 -13.36
N ARG A 345 -6.63 21.23 -13.69
CA ARG A 345 -7.06 20.14 -12.80
C ARG A 345 -5.96 19.08 -12.73
N LEU A 346 -5.35 18.76 -13.87
CA LEU A 346 -4.16 17.94 -13.97
C LEU A 346 -2.95 18.60 -13.32
N ALA A 347 -2.76 19.92 -13.47
CA ALA A 347 -1.68 20.63 -12.78
C ALA A 347 -1.79 20.49 -11.25
N ARG A 348 -2.97 20.78 -10.69
CA ARG A 348 -3.28 20.60 -9.25
C ARG A 348 -3.09 19.14 -8.80
N LEU A 349 -3.50 18.16 -9.61
CA LEU A 349 -3.28 16.74 -9.31
C LEU A 349 -1.79 16.36 -9.36
N ARG A 350 -1.02 16.83 -10.35
CA ARG A 350 0.43 16.61 -10.45
C ARG A 350 1.15 17.16 -9.21
N GLU A 351 0.81 18.34 -8.73
CA GLU A 351 1.36 18.88 -7.47
C GLU A 351 0.93 18.09 -6.22
N ARG A 352 -0.25 17.47 -6.23
CA ARG A 352 -0.74 16.59 -5.15
C ARG A 352 -0.02 15.24 -5.11
N VAL A 353 0.44 14.71 -6.25
CA VAL A 353 1.11 13.38 -6.33
C VAL A 353 2.63 13.42 -6.44
N SER A 354 3.22 14.57 -6.75
CA SER A 354 4.66 14.73 -6.96
C SER A 354 5.22 15.95 -6.24
N ALA A 355 6.55 16.03 -6.17
CA ALA A 355 7.30 17.19 -5.70
C ALA A 355 8.49 17.45 -6.64
N SER A 356 8.90 18.70 -6.81
CA SER A 356 10.18 19.01 -7.44
C SER A 356 11.33 19.00 -6.41
N VAL A 357 12.46 18.41 -6.81
CA VAL A 357 13.71 18.37 -6.05
C VAL A 357 14.84 19.05 -6.82
N THR A 358 15.74 19.72 -6.11
CA THR A 358 17.02 20.21 -6.63
C THR A 358 18.12 19.52 -5.85
N ILE A 359 18.99 18.79 -6.54
CA ILE A 359 20.02 17.94 -5.94
C ILE A 359 21.37 18.38 -6.48
N GLU A 360 22.17 18.94 -5.59
CA GLU A 360 23.51 19.44 -5.87
C GLU A 360 24.52 18.72 -4.97
N THR A 361 25.67 18.37 -5.55
CA THR A 361 26.82 17.84 -4.83
C THR A 361 27.93 18.88 -4.80
N ASP A 362 28.80 18.78 -3.79
CA ASP A 362 30.07 19.51 -3.72
C ASP A 362 30.97 19.25 -4.95
N VAL A 363 30.97 18.02 -5.46
CA VAL A 363 31.60 17.66 -6.74
C VAL A 363 30.54 17.34 -7.80
N ALA A 364 30.54 18.08 -8.92
CA ALA A 364 29.57 17.89 -10.00
C ALA A 364 29.73 16.53 -10.72
N GLY A 365 28.69 16.09 -11.43
CA GLY A 365 28.71 14.87 -12.24
C GLY A 365 28.56 13.57 -11.43
N ALA A 366 27.87 13.60 -10.29
CA ALA A 366 27.48 12.39 -9.56
C ALA A 366 26.15 11.85 -10.10
N GLU A 367 26.03 10.54 -10.32
CA GLU A 367 24.76 9.92 -10.70
C GLU A 367 23.81 9.89 -9.51
N VAL A 368 22.54 10.22 -9.75
CA VAL A 368 21.45 10.12 -8.77
C VAL A 368 20.45 9.06 -9.22
N ARG A 369 20.22 8.05 -8.38
CA ARG A 369 19.16 7.05 -8.52
C ARG A 369 18.20 7.12 -7.34
N PHE A 370 16.94 6.75 -7.55
CA PHE A 370 15.95 6.59 -6.48
C PHE A 370 15.14 5.30 -6.64
N ALA A 371 14.56 4.82 -5.55
CA ALA A 371 13.67 3.66 -5.52
C ALA A 371 12.56 3.86 -4.47
N GLU A 372 11.47 3.10 -4.59
CA GLU A 372 10.43 3.07 -3.56
C GLU A 372 10.98 2.50 -2.24
N TYR A 373 10.69 3.18 -1.12
CA TYR A 373 11.24 2.79 0.17
C TYR A 373 10.74 1.42 0.65
N SER A 374 9.45 1.15 0.49
CA SER A 374 8.77 -0.03 1.03
C SER A 374 9.09 -1.35 0.31
N ARG A 375 9.98 -1.35 -0.69
CA ARG A 375 10.39 -2.58 -1.40
C ARG A 375 11.71 -3.11 -0.84
N PRO A 376 11.78 -4.40 -0.42
CA PRO A 376 13.04 -5.03 -0.01
C PRO A 376 14.09 -4.94 -1.11
N ASP A 377 13.72 -5.38 -2.32
CA ASP A 377 14.50 -5.21 -3.54
C ASP A 377 14.20 -3.85 -4.22
N PRO A 378 15.15 -2.89 -4.21
CA PRO A 378 14.94 -1.57 -4.78
C PRO A 378 15.05 -1.57 -6.31
N ALA A 379 13.90 -1.48 -6.98
CA ALA A 379 13.83 -1.17 -8.41
C ALA A 379 14.32 0.27 -8.69
N TRP A 380 15.64 0.44 -8.76
CA TRP A 380 16.32 1.73 -8.94
C TRP A 380 16.01 2.37 -10.30
N GLN A 381 15.61 3.63 -10.26
CA GLN A 381 15.40 4.50 -11.40
C GLN A 381 16.47 5.60 -11.40
N THR A 382 17.22 5.75 -12.49
CA THR A 382 18.18 6.85 -12.67
C THR A 382 17.42 8.15 -12.94
N LEU A 383 17.69 9.17 -12.13
CA LEU A 383 17.11 10.52 -12.23
C LEU A 383 17.97 11.46 -13.07
N GLY A 384 19.27 11.17 -13.19
CA GLY A 384 20.25 11.92 -13.98
C GLY A 384 21.57 12.11 -13.23
N VAL A 385 22.36 13.11 -13.63
CA VAL A 385 23.62 13.50 -12.99
C VAL A 385 23.55 14.90 -12.38
N THR A 386 24.27 15.14 -11.28
CA THR A 386 24.27 16.44 -10.60
C THR A 386 25.01 17.53 -11.40
N PRO A 387 24.55 18.79 -11.36
CA PRO A 387 23.45 19.33 -10.56
C PRO A 387 22.07 19.14 -11.22
N LEU A 388 21.14 18.48 -10.50
CA LEU A 388 19.75 18.33 -10.92
C LEU A 388 18.92 19.51 -10.40
N ARG A 389 18.15 20.18 -11.27
CA ARG A 389 17.38 21.39 -10.91
C ARG A 389 15.89 21.20 -11.14
N GLY A 390 15.09 21.33 -10.09
CA GLY A 390 13.62 21.30 -10.16
C GLY A 390 13.00 20.00 -10.69
N VAL A 391 13.74 18.89 -10.72
CA VAL A 391 13.31 17.62 -11.31
C VAL A 391 12.14 17.04 -10.50
N ARG A 392 11.09 16.59 -11.18
CA ARG A 392 9.85 16.11 -10.55
C ARG A 392 9.94 14.61 -10.25
N VAL A 393 9.52 14.22 -9.04
CA VAL A 393 9.48 12.82 -8.58
C VAL A 393 8.17 12.52 -7.85
N PRO A 394 7.72 11.24 -7.78
CA PRO A 394 6.56 10.88 -6.96
C PRO A 394 6.76 11.26 -5.48
N ARG A 395 5.66 11.62 -4.80
CA ARG A 395 5.64 11.77 -3.34
C ARG A 395 5.78 10.41 -2.62
N GLY A 396 5.90 10.49 -1.30
CA GLY A 396 6.20 9.35 -0.43
C GLY A 396 7.69 9.28 -0.06
N LEU A 397 8.01 8.40 0.88
CA LEU A 397 9.38 8.10 1.30
C LEU A 397 10.10 7.31 0.19
N LYS A 398 11.30 7.74 -0.21
CA LYS A 398 12.12 7.05 -1.23
C LYS A 398 13.48 6.68 -0.65
N ARG A 399 14.05 5.59 -1.16
CA ARG A 399 15.48 5.29 -1.07
C ARG A 399 16.19 6.09 -2.16
N TRP A 400 17.24 6.81 -1.80
CA TRP A 400 18.09 7.58 -2.71
C TRP A 400 19.50 7.01 -2.69
N ARG A 401 20.16 7.00 -3.84
CA ARG A 401 21.55 6.58 -3.99
C ARG A 401 22.26 7.56 -4.91
N ILE A 402 23.32 8.19 -4.38
CA ILE A 402 24.15 9.14 -5.10
C ILE A 402 25.56 8.57 -5.15
N SER A 403 26.13 8.46 -6.35
CA SER A 403 27.41 7.77 -6.58
C SER A 403 28.26 8.47 -7.64
N LYS A 404 29.58 8.46 -7.43
CA LYS A 404 30.58 8.97 -8.37
C LYS A 404 31.89 8.20 -8.19
N ASP A 405 32.59 7.91 -9.29
CA ASP A 405 33.86 7.18 -9.24
C ASP A 405 34.90 7.92 -8.39
N GLY A 406 35.56 7.19 -7.48
CA GLY A 406 36.48 7.74 -6.48
C GLY A 406 35.84 8.25 -5.18
N TYR A 407 34.51 8.19 -5.06
CA TYR A 407 33.76 8.67 -3.89
C TYR A 407 32.87 7.57 -3.26
N GLU A 408 32.65 7.69 -1.96
CA GLU A 408 31.72 6.84 -1.22
C GLU A 408 30.27 7.03 -1.69
N VAL A 409 29.50 5.93 -1.70
CA VAL A 409 28.10 5.93 -2.16
C VAL A 409 27.20 6.45 -1.04
N VAL A 410 26.58 7.62 -1.27
CA VAL A 410 25.63 8.21 -0.32
C VAL A 410 24.24 7.61 -0.54
N GLU A 411 23.81 6.76 0.40
CA GLU A 411 22.44 6.22 0.46
C GLU A 411 21.61 6.97 1.53
N ARG A 412 20.36 7.33 1.21
CA ARG A 412 19.47 8.06 2.14
C ARG A 412 18.01 7.61 2.01
N ALA A 413 17.30 7.54 3.13
CA ALA A 413 15.84 7.41 3.16
C ALA A 413 15.21 8.78 3.45
N VAL A 414 14.57 9.40 2.45
CA VAL A 414 13.93 10.72 2.65
C VAL A 414 12.78 10.96 1.66
N ALA A 415 11.69 11.54 2.15
CA ALA A 415 10.61 12.07 1.32
C ALA A 415 10.89 13.55 0.98
N PRO A 416 10.65 14.03 -0.25
CA PRO A 416 10.68 15.45 -0.56
C PRO A 416 9.67 16.22 0.30
N ALA A 417 10.14 16.96 1.29
CA ALA A 417 9.29 17.59 2.32
C ALA A 417 8.31 18.62 1.73
N ALA A 418 8.73 19.31 0.67
CA ALA A 418 7.89 20.17 -0.15
C ALA A 418 8.35 20.15 -1.62
N SER A 419 7.50 20.62 -2.52
CA SER A 419 7.94 20.98 -3.88
C SER A 419 8.95 22.14 -3.78
N GLY A 420 10.05 22.07 -4.52
CA GLY A 420 11.18 23.00 -4.38
C GLY A 420 12.20 22.61 -3.31
N SER A 421 12.16 21.37 -2.79
CA SER A 421 13.17 20.87 -1.85
C SER A 421 14.57 20.93 -2.47
N ARG A 422 15.50 21.66 -1.85
CA ARG A 422 16.91 21.73 -2.28
C ARG A 422 17.78 20.94 -1.32
N TRP A 423 18.59 20.03 -1.85
CA TRP A 423 19.56 19.24 -1.11
C TRP A 423 20.96 19.55 -1.62
N GLN A 424 21.81 20.04 -0.72
CA GLN A 424 23.25 19.99 -0.88
C GLN A 424 23.73 18.67 -0.29
N ILE A 425 24.55 17.93 -1.04
CA ILE A 425 25.17 16.68 -0.64
C ILE A 425 26.68 16.85 -0.72
N THR A 426 27.40 16.24 0.21
CA THR A 426 28.86 16.21 0.25
C THR A 426 29.31 14.78 -0.01
N LEU A 427 30.12 14.56 -1.03
CA LEU A 427 30.65 13.23 -1.37
C LEU A 427 32.05 13.07 -0.80
N ASP A 428 32.23 12.08 0.08
CA ASP A 428 33.54 11.77 0.64
C ASP A 428 34.37 10.92 -0.32
N PRO A 429 35.68 11.19 -0.49
CA PRO A 429 36.57 10.27 -1.20
C PRO A 429 36.59 8.89 -0.54
N VAL A 430 36.76 7.83 -1.34
CA VAL A 430 36.79 6.45 -0.84
C VAL A 430 37.82 6.28 0.27
N GLY A 431 37.43 5.64 1.37
CA GLY A 431 38.26 5.40 2.54
C GLY A 431 38.38 6.58 3.53
N ARG A 432 37.70 7.72 3.29
CA ARG A 432 37.58 8.79 4.29
C ARG A 432 36.58 8.45 5.40
N VAL A 433 35.52 7.73 5.06
CA VAL A 433 34.50 7.25 6.02
C VAL A 433 34.96 5.91 6.59
N PRO A 434 34.88 5.67 7.91
CA PRO A 434 35.20 4.36 8.49
C PRO A 434 34.32 3.25 7.89
N GLY A 435 34.91 2.09 7.61
CA GLY A 435 34.18 0.96 7.05
C GLY A 435 33.02 0.51 7.94
N GLY A 436 31.82 0.40 7.36
CA GLY A 436 30.58 0.09 8.09
C GLY A 436 29.83 1.30 8.64
N MET A 437 30.41 2.51 8.61
CA MET A 437 29.78 3.74 9.09
C MET A 437 29.22 4.62 7.96
N VAL A 438 28.39 5.58 8.35
CA VAL A 438 27.92 6.72 7.55
C VAL A 438 28.26 8.03 8.26
N ARG A 439 28.59 9.08 7.50
CA ARG A 439 28.77 10.41 8.07
C ARG A 439 27.42 11.10 8.30
N VAL A 440 27.18 11.53 9.53
CA VAL A 440 26.14 12.50 9.87
C VAL A 440 26.78 13.91 9.81
N PRO A 441 26.44 14.77 8.85
CA PRO A 441 27.01 16.11 8.75
C PRO A 441 26.50 16.99 9.89
N ALA A 442 27.29 18.01 10.26
CA ALA A 442 26.89 19.00 11.26
C ALA A 442 25.57 19.70 10.86
N VAL A 443 24.61 19.77 11.79
CA VAL A 443 23.28 20.37 11.54
C VAL A 443 22.83 21.27 12.70
N PRO A 444 22.28 22.47 12.41
CA PRO A 444 21.69 23.32 13.44
C PRO A 444 20.34 22.74 13.88
N VAL A 445 20.22 22.34 15.15
CA VAL A 445 19.01 21.77 15.75
C VAL A 445 18.03 22.89 16.07
N ARG A 446 17.31 23.35 15.05
CA ARG A 446 16.35 24.47 15.11
C ARG A 446 15.02 24.03 15.75
N ARG A 447 15.10 23.80 17.06
CA ARG A 447 14.08 23.22 17.97
C ARG A 447 13.85 21.72 17.75
N LEU A 448 13.57 21.02 18.84
CA LEU A 448 13.04 19.66 18.80
C LEU A 448 11.52 19.74 18.61
N ASN A 449 11.00 19.24 17.49
CA ASN A 449 9.55 19.10 17.27
C ASN A 449 8.98 17.89 18.02
N LEU A 450 9.31 17.79 19.31
CA LEU A 450 8.86 16.79 20.27
C LEU A 450 8.13 17.53 21.38
N THR A 451 6.86 17.21 21.60
CA THR A 451 5.99 17.90 22.58
C THR A 451 6.61 17.88 23.97
N GLY A 452 6.86 19.06 24.55
CA GLY A 452 7.49 19.19 25.86
C GLY A 452 9.02 19.32 25.80
N LEU A 453 9.64 19.19 24.63
CA LEU A 453 11.06 19.49 24.37
C LEU A 453 11.25 20.67 23.41
N ASP A 454 10.15 21.20 22.86
CA ASP A 454 10.07 22.33 21.92
C ASP A 454 10.44 23.71 22.52
N HIS A 455 10.57 23.75 23.85
CA HIS A 455 11.02 24.88 24.65
C HIS A 455 12.55 24.89 24.88
N LEU A 456 13.26 23.79 24.57
CA LEU A 456 14.69 23.68 24.81
C LEU A 456 15.51 24.58 23.83
N PRO A 457 16.67 25.11 24.27
CA PRO A 457 17.50 25.97 23.44
C PRO A 457 18.03 25.25 22.20
N THR A 458 18.15 25.98 21.09
CA THR A 458 18.69 25.44 19.83
C THR A 458 20.19 25.20 19.95
N SER A 459 20.61 23.94 19.91
CA SER A 459 22.02 23.55 19.81
C SER A 459 22.45 23.36 18.34
N ASN A 460 23.75 23.34 18.09
CA ASN A 460 24.30 22.77 16.86
C ASN A 460 24.74 21.34 17.16
N LEU A 461 24.30 20.39 16.35
CA LEU A 461 24.86 19.04 16.34
C LEU A 461 26.13 19.07 15.47
N GLY A 462 27.23 18.53 15.99
CA GLY A 462 28.50 18.44 15.27
C GLY A 462 28.46 17.44 14.11
N GLU A 463 29.54 17.36 13.35
CA GLU A 463 29.78 16.24 12.44
C GLU A 463 30.23 15.02 13.25
N PHE A 464 29.69 13.84 12.91
CA PHE A 464 30.11 12.56 13.51
C PHE A 464 29.88 11.40 12.53
N TYR A 465 30.50 10.25 12.82
CA TYR A 465 30.19 8.99 12.16
C TYR A 465 29.23 8.18 13.01
N LEU A 466 28.31 7.48 12.36
CA LEU A 466 27.33 6.56 12.95
C LEU A 466 27.39 5.24 12.19
N ASP A 467 27.21 4.10 12.84
CA ASP A 467 27.15 2.81 12.15
C ASP A 467 25.98 2.77 11.14
N LYS A 468 26.18 2.10 10.00
CA LYS A 468 25.17 1.98 8.94
C LYS A 468 24.01 1.06 9.35
N PHE A 469 24.24 0.17 10.31
CA PHE A 469 23.31 -0.82 10.84
C PHE A 469 23.36 -0.82 12.36
N GLU A 470 22.30 -1.30 13.00
CA GLU A 470 22.24 -1.48 14.44
C GLU A 470 23.20 -2.60 14.90
N VAL A 471 23.94 -2.37 15.99
CA VAL A 471 24.87 -3.36 16.56
C VAL A 471 24.13 -4.66 16.89
N SER A 472 24.58 -5.77 16.32
CA SER A 472 23.97 -7.08 16.54
C SER A 472 24.30 -7.64 17.93
N ASN A 473 23.48 -8.59 18.41
CA ASN A 473 23.78 -9.32 19.63
C ASN A 473 25.13 -10.06 19.56
N ARG A 474 25.52 -10.55 18.37
CA ARG A 474 26.80 -11.22 18.11
C ARG A 474 27.99 -10.27 18.29
N GLU A 475 27.89 -9.05 17.76
CA GLU A 475 28.94 -8.02 17.89
C GLU A 475 29.02 -7.48 19.32
N PHE A 476 27.86 -7.26 19.96
CA PHE A 476 27.82 -6.85 21.37
C PHE A 476 28.41 -7.94 22.29
N ALA A 477 28.20 -9.24 21.98
CA ALA A 477 28.85 -10.33 22.70
C ALA A 477 30.38 -10.28 22.56
N GLY A 478 30.89 -9.88 21.39
CA GLY A 478 32.30 -9.58 21.17
C GLY A 478 32.82 -8.47 22.10
N PHE A 479 32.08 -7.37 22.25
CA PHE A 479 32.39 -6.29 23.19
C PHE A 479 32.41 -6.77 24.66
N VAL A 480 31.41 -7.56 25.08
CA VAL A 480 31.34 -8.10 26.46
C VAL A 480 32.49 -9.09 26.72
N ALA A 481 32.78 -9.99 25.77
CA ALA A 481 33.90 -10.93 25.86
C ALA A 481 35.26 -10.22 25.92
N ALA A 482 35.45 -9.18 25.09
CA ALA A 482 36.61 -8.28 25.13
C ALA A 482 36.67 -7.39 26.39
N GLY A 483 35.73 -7.55 27.32
CA GLY A 483 35.74 -6.89 28.62
C GLY A 483 35.27 -5.44 28.60
N GLY A 484 34.35 -5.06 27.71
CA GLY A 484 33.85 -3.69 27.60
C GLY A 484 33.35 -3.06 28.91
N TYR A 485 32.66 -3.84 29.76
CA TYR A 485 32.24 -3.43 31.12
C TYR A 485 33.39 -3.40 32.16
N ARG A 486 34.60 -3.83 31.81
CA ARG A 486 35.80 -3.84 32.66
C ARG A 486 36.85 -2.80 32.23
N ARG A 487 36.51 -1.91 31.29
CA ARG A 487 37.42 -0.99 30.61
C ARG A 487 36.93 0.46 30.74
N PRO A 488 37.29 1.17 31.83
CA PRO A 488 36.79 2.53 32.11
C PRO A 488 37.01 3.54 31.00
N GLU A 489 38.06 3.37 30.18
CA GLU A 489 38.39 4.27 29.06
C GLU A 489 37.34 4.28 27.93
N LEU A 490 36.44 3.30 27.90
CA LEU A 490 35.29 3.24 26.99
C LEU A 490 34.07 4.02 27.53
N TRP A 491 34.05 4.40 28.80
CA TRP A 491 32.91 5.01 29.50
C TRP A 491 33.14 6.50 29.76
N GLN A 492 33.29 7.27 28.68
CA GLN A 492 33.71 8.68 28.70
C GLN A 492 32.66 9.68 29.21
N HIS A 493 31.47 9.21 29.58
CA HIS A 493 30.35 10.04 30.04
C HIS A 493 29.81 9.56 31.39
N PRO A 494 29.39 10.46 32.30
CA PRO A 494 28.85 10.07 33.60
C PRO A 494 27.61 9.18 33.46
N ILE A 495 27.59 8.07 34.18
CA ILE A 495 26.41 7.20 34.30
C ILE A 495 25.45 7.89 35.28
N VAL A 496 24.24 8.24 34.83
CA VAL A 496 23.25 8.96 35.65
C VAL A 496 22.02 8.08 35.86
N LYS A 497 21.61 7.92 37.12
CA LYS A 497 20.40 7.20 37.54
C LYS A 497 19.62 8.07 38.51
N ASP A 498 18.31 8.24 38.29
CA ASP A 498 17.41 9.05 39.11
C ASP A 498 17.92 10.49 39.37
N GLY A 499 18.61 11.07 38.37
CA GLY A 499 19.25 12.39 38.46
C GLY A 499 20.60 12.44 39.20
N ARG A 500 21.03 11.34 39.85
CA ARG A 500 22.34 11.22 40.50
C ARG A 500 23.38 10.63 39.54
N ALA A 501 24.54 11.28 39.44
CA ALA A 501 25.71 10.67 38.82
C ALA A 501 26.27 9.56 39.73
N LEU A 502 26.43 8.36 39.17
CA LEU A 502 26.99 7.19 39.85
C LEU A 502 28.52 7.14 39.66
N PRO A 503 29.29 6.75 40.68
CA PRO A 503 30.66 6.25 40.49
C PRO A 503 30.68 5.09 39.49
N TRP A 504 31.74 4.96 38.69
CA TRP A 504 31.82 3.94 37.63
C TRP A 504 31.60 2.51 38.15
N GLU A 505 32.20 2.16 39.30
CA GLU A 505 32.02 0.88 40.01
C GLU A 505 30.58 0.63 40.53
N GLU A 506 29.77 1.68 40.69
CA GLU A 506 28.35 1.56 41.02
C GLU A 506 27.53 1.42 39.74
N GLY A 507 27.77 2.27 38.74
CA GLY A 507 27.09 2.23 37.44
C GLY A 507 27.32 0.94 36.64
N MET A 508 28.51 0.34 36.69
CA MET A 508 28.78 -0.97 36.08
C MET A 508 27.98 -2.13 36.73
N ARG A 509 27.33 -1.91 37.89
CA ARG A 509 26.43 -2.91 38.50
C ARG A 509 25.02 -2.87 37.96
N GLU A 510 24.63 -1.79 37.28
CA GLU A 510 23.32 -1.61 36.66
C GLU A 510 23.24 -2.29 35.28
N PHE A 511 24.36 -2.39 34.56
CA PHE A 511 24.45 -3.06 33.25
C PHE A 511 24.51 -4.59 33.38
N ARG A 512 23.40 -5.19 33.78
CA ARG A 512 23.27 -6.64 33.97
C ARG A 512 22.11 -7.24 33.19
N ASP A 513 22.30 -8.51 32.85
CA ASP A 513 21.31 -9.39 32.25
C ASP A 513 20.30 -9.91 33.29
N ALA A 514 19.29 -10.67 32.85
CA ALA A 514 18.23 -11.19 33.72
C ALA A 514 18.73 -12.19 34.78
N THR A 515 19.96 -12.70 34.66
CA THR A 515 20.64 -13.59 35.62
C THR A 515 21.69 -12.88 36.48
N GLY A 516 21.88 -11.57 36.29
CA GLY A 516 22.85 -10.76 37.02
C GLY A 516 24.27 -10.78 36.42
N GLN A 517 24.49 -11.37 35.25
CA GLN A 517 25.78 -11.30 34.55
C GLN A 517 25.94 -9.96 33.82
N PRO A 518 27.16 -9.45 33.55
CA PRO A 518 27.34 -8.21 32.79
C PRO A 518 26.83 -8.35 31.35
N GLY A 519 25.81 -7.57 30.97
CA GLY A 519 25.15 -7.70 29.67
C GLY A 519 23.88 -6.85 29.53
N PRO A 520 23.23 -6.88 28.36
CA PRO A 520 21.90 -6.30 28.12
C PRO A 520 20.82 -6.98 28.97
N ALA A 521 19.79 -6.23 29.37
CA ALA A 521 18.70 -6.74 30.22
C ALA A 521 17.82 -7.82 29.56
N THR A 522 17.99 -8.08 28.25
CA THR A 522 17.27 -9.11 27.48
C THR A 522 18.03 -10.44 27.37
N TRP A 523 19.21 -10.54 27.97
CA TRP A 523 20.08 -11.72 27.93
C TRP A 523 19.92 -12.59 29.19
N GLU A 524 20.38 -13.83 29.09
CA GLU A 524 20.44 -14.78 30.21
C GLU A 524 21.79 -15.50 30.23
N ALA A 525 22.34 -15.74 31.43
CA ALA A 525 23.61 -16.41 31.66
C ALA A 525 24.81 -15.81 30.89
N GLY A 526 24.77 -14.51 30.57
CA GLY A 526 25.78 -13.80 29.80
C GLY A 526 25.68 -13.97 28.28
N THR A 527 24.57 -14.51 27.75
CA THR A 527 24.36 -14.71 26.30
C THR A 527 23.00 -14.21 25.82
N TYR A 528 22.96 -13.80 24.55
CA TYR A 528 21.72 -13.49 23.84
C TYR A 528 20.83 -14.74 23.64
N PRO A 529 19.50 -14.56 23.49
CA PRO A 529 18.58 -15.66 23.20
C PRO A 529 18.96 -16.45 21.94
N ALA A 530 18.73 -17.76 21.96
CA ALA A 530 19.10 -18.67 20.86
C ALA A 530 18.52 -18.21 19.51
N GLY A 531 19.35 -18.18 18.47
CA GLY A 531 18.98 -17.71 17.13
C GLY A 531 18.88 -16.18 16.99
N LYS A 532 19.19 -15.37 18.03
CA LYS A 532 19.14 -13.90 17.96
C LYS A 532 20.48 -13.20 17.71
N GLY A 533 21.54 -13.94 17.40
CA GLY A 533 22.89 -13.39 17.16
C GLY A 533 22.92 -12.22 16.16
N ASP A 534 22.24 -12.36 15.02
CA ASP A 534 22.24 -11.35 13.94
C ASP A 534 21.06 -10.37 14.00
N HIS A 535 20.27 -10.41 15.08
CA HIS A 535 19.31 -9.34 15.38
C HIS A 535 20.01 -8.21 16.16
N PRO A 536 19.50 -6.97 16.09
CA PRO A 536 19.95 -5.85 16.93
C PRO A 536 19.95 -6.19 18.43
N VAL A 537 20.91 -5.65 19.19
CA VAL A 537 20.96 -5.81 20.64
C VAL A 537 19.88 -4.95 21.32
N ALA A 538 19.01 -5.59 22.10
CA ALA A 538 17.86 -4.95 22.76
C ALA A 538 18.07 -4.86 24.28
N GLY A 539 17.47 -3.85 24.93
CA GLY A 539 17.61 -3.66 26.39
C GLY A 539 18.98 -3.11 26.83
N VAL A 540 19.70 -2.43 25.94
CA VAL A 540 20.83 -1.53 26.28
C VAL A 540 20.35 -0.08 26.24
N SER A 541 19.66 0.29 25.17
CA SER A 541 18.82 1.49 25.00
C SER A 541 17.91 1.20 23.80
N ASP A 542 16.62 1.56 23.88
CA ASP A 542 15.63 1.21 22.85
C ASP A 542 14.67 2.38 22.54
N PHE A 543 14.08 2.37 21.35
CA PHE A 543 13.60 3.56 20.68
C PHE A 543 12.14 3.90 20.99
N VAL A 544 11.98 4.94 21.80
CA VAL A 544 10.78 5.77 21.94
C VAL A 544 9.58 5.06 22.59
N PHE A 545 8.95 4.06 21.95
CA PHE A 545 7.82 3.29 22.53
C PHE A 545 7.72 1.84 21.98
N PRO A 546 8.52 0.87 22.46
CA PRO A 546 8.31 -0.55 22.13
C PRO A 546 6.97 -1.08 22.70
N VAL A 547 6.38 -2.11 22.07
CA VAL A 547 5.02 -2.56 22.39
C VAL A 547 4.94 -3.13 23.81
N GLU A 548 5.80 -4.09 24.13
CA GLU A 548 5.76 -4.86 25.38
C GLU A 548 6.27 -4.05 26.58
N SER A 549 7.35 -3.28 26.39
CA SER A 549 8.03 -2.56 27.48
C SER A 549 7.53 -1.12 27.69
N SER A 550 6.72 -0.57 26.79
CA SER A 550 6.26 0.83 26.88
C SER A 550 4.77 1.03 26.53
N GLN A 551 4.32 0.60 25.35
CA GLN A 551 2.93 0.86 24.92
C GLN A 551 1.91 0.08 25.77
N ALA A 552 2.12 -1.21 26.00
CA ALA A 552 1.21 -2.05 26.78
C ALA A 552 1.15 -1.63 28.27
N PRO A 553 2.27 -1.31 28.96
CA PRO A 553 2.24 -0.67 30.26
C PRO A 553 1.44 0.64 30.29
N MET A 554 1.69 1.55 29.34
CA MET A 554 0.96 2.83 29.24
C MET A 554 -0.55 2.61 29.02
N PHE A 555 -0.92 1.73 28.09
CA PHE A 555 -2.31 1.39 27.79
C PHE A 555 -2.99 0.73 29.00
N GLY A 556 -2.29 -0.13 29.74
CA GLY A 556 -2.74 -0.69 31.01
C GLY A 556 -3.06 0.40 32.03
N TRP A 557 -2.16 1.36 32.20
CA TRP A 557 -2.25 2.47 33.17
C TRP A 557 -3.38 3.47 32.91
N LEU A 558 -3.94 3.52 31.69
CA LEU A 558 -5.13 4.34 31.41
C LEU A 558 -6.31 3.92 32.29
N GLY A 559 -6.80 4.80 33.16
CA GLY A 559 -7.93 4.54 34.07
C GLY A 559 -9.27 4.26 33.38
N THR A 560 -9.36 4.40 32.06
CA THR A 560 -10.51 4.02 31.24
C THR A 560 -10.79 2.51 31.35
N PRO A 561 -12.04 2.08 31.61
CA PRO A 561 -12.41 0.67 31.68
C PRO A 561 -12.05 -0.10 30.39
N ALA A 562 -11.66 -1.37 30.51
CA ALA A 562 -11.19 -2.18 29.38
C ALA A 562 -12.20 -2.30 28.22
N ALA A 563 -13.52 -2.23 28.49
CA ALA A 563 -14.55 -2.22 27.46
C ALA A 563 -14.67 -0.89 26.68
N ALA A 564 -14.02 0.18 27.15
CA ALA A 564 -14.08 1.53 26.57
C ALA A 564 -12.72 2.03 26.02
N LYS A 565 -11.64 1.25 26.18
CA LYS A 565 -10.32 1.48 25.54
C LYS A 565 -9.93 0.30 24.66
N ARG A 566 -9.33 0.57 23.49
CA ARG A 566 -8.82 -0.44 22.55
C ARG A 566 -7.40 -0.06 22.13
N HIS A 567 -6.47 -1.01 22.19
CA HIS A 567 -5.15 -0.87 21.58
C HIS A 567 -5.21 -1.51 20.19
N ILE A 568 -4.61 -0.87 19.19
CA ILE A 568 -4.57 -1.34 17.80
C ILE A 568 -3.15 -1.12 17.32
N LEU A 569 -2.56 -2.18 16.76
CA LEU A 569 -1.25 -2.16 16.14
C LEU A 569 -1.42 -2.22 14.63
N PHE A 570 -0.55 -1.53 13.91
CA PHE A 570 -0.57 -1.44 12.44
C PHE A 570 0.81 -1.80 11.91
N ASP A 571 0.87 -2.69 10.92
CA ASP A 571 2.11 -3.07 10.25
C ASP A 571 2.61 -1.90 9.41
N SER A 572 3.49 -1.10 10.01
CA SER A 572 3.88 0.24 9.56
C SER A 572 5.14 0.70 10.29
N GLY A 573 5.82 1.73 9.76
CA GLY A 573 6.98 2.35 10.41
C GLY A 573 6.60 3.24 11.61
N HIS A 574 7.42 4.26 11.89
CA HIS A 574 7.26 5.17 13.05
C HIS A 574 5.95 6.04 13.07
N SER A 575 4.96 5.74 12.23
CA SER A 575 3.69 6.49 12.15
C SER A 575 2.56 5.59 11.67
N VAL A 576 1.45 5.56 12.42
CA VAL A 576 0.21 4.87 12.02
C VAL A 576 -0.30 5.43 10.67
N PRO A 577 -0.70 4.58 9.71
CA PRO A 577 -1.29 5.02 8.44
C PRO A 577 -2.47 5.98 8.66
N ARG A 578 -2.43 7.13 7.98
CA ARG A 578 -3.28 8.28 8.32
C ARG A 578 -4.77 8.01 8.15
N LYS A 579 -5.14 7.30 7.09
CA LYS A 579 -6.53 6.96 6.78
C LYS A 579 -7.09 6.00 7.84
N GLU A 580 -6.33 4.97 8.18
CA GLU A 580 -6.70 3.94 9.15
C GLU A 580 -6.81 4.53 10.57
N LEU A 581 -5.89 5.43 10.94
CA LEU A 581 -5.99 6.23 12.17
C LEU A 581 -7.28 7.06 12.21
N MET A 582 -7.61 7.75 11.11
CA MET A 582 -8.85 8.53 11.01
C MET A 582 -10.10 7.63 11.08
N THR A 583 -10.11 6.47 10.41
CA THR A 583 -11.22 5.52 10.44
C THR A 583 -11.48 4.97 11.85
N GLU A 584 -10.45 4.49 12.55
CA GLU A 584 -10.62 3.94 13.91
C GLU A 584 -10.96 5.04 14.94
N THR A 585 -10.43 6.26 14.76
CA THR A 585 -10.77 7.41 15.62
C THR A 585 -12.22 7.87 15.41
N LEU A 586 -12.69 7.95 14.16
CA LEU A 586 -14.08 8.29 13.86
C LEU A 586 -15.04 7.20 14.35
N ALA A 587 -14.74 5.92 14.09
CA ALA A 587 -15.56 4.80 14.58
C ALA A 587 -15.63 4.70 16.12
N TRP A 588 -14.62 5.21 16.83
CA TRP A 588 -14.67 5.38 18.29
C TRP A 588 -15.57 6.56 18.70
N PHE A 589 -15.45 7.72 18.04
CA PHE A 589 -16.32 8.87 18.30
C PHE A 589 -17.80 8.59 17.99
N ASP A 590 -18.10 7.99 16.83
CA ASP A 590 -19.48 7.63 16.44
C ASP A 590 -20.14 6.68 17.46
N ARG A 591 -19.34 5.80 18.08
CA ARG A 591 -19.79 4.86 19.12
C ARG A 591 -20.03 5.50 20.48
N HIS A 592 -19.20 6.46 20.88
CA HIS A 592 -19.17 6.96 22.27
C HIS A 592 -19.69 8.40 22.45
N LEU A 593 -19.67 9.21 21.39
CA LEU A 593 -20.22 10.58 21.35
C LEU A 593 -21.41 10.71 20.38
N GLY A 594 -21.57 9.75 19.46
CA GLY A 594 -22.62 9.74 18.44
C GLY A 594 -22.18 10.39 17.12
N VAL A 595 -22.83 9.98 16.03
CA VAL A 595 -22.56 10.49 14.68
C VAL A 595 -22.94 11.97 14.59
N VAL A 596 -22.01 12.81 14.13
CA VAL A 596 -22.26 14.23 13.85
C VAL A 596 -23.19 14.34 12.63
N LYS A 597 -24.25 15.13 12.75
CA LYS A 597 -25.25 15.39 11.70
C LYS A 597 -24.93 16.65 10.90
#